data_AF-A0AAE1WP76-F1
#
_entry.id   AF-A0AAE1WP76-F1
#
_cell.length_a   1.000
_cell.length_b   1.000
_cell.length_c   1.000
_cell.angle_alpha   90.00
_cell.angle_beta   90.00
_cell.angle_gamma   90.00
#
_symmetry.space_group_name_H-M   'P 1'
#
loop_
_entity.id
_entity.type
_entity.pdbx_description
1 polymer ?
#
loop_
_entity_poly.entity_id
_entity_poly.type
_entity_poly.pdbx_seq_one_letter_code
_entity_poly.pdbx_strand_id
1 'polypeptide(L)'
;MLQYFLYQVLRGLKYVHSANVLHRDLKPSNLLLNANGDLKIGDFGLARTTSETDFMMEYVVTRWYRAPELLLNCSEYTAAIDIWSVGCILGEIMTRQPLFPGKDYVHQLRLITELVGSPDDASLRFLRSDNARRYIKQLPRYPKQQFSARFPNTSPGALDLLEKMLVFDPSRRITVDEALCHPYLAPLHDINEEPVCPRPFVFDFEQPSITEDNIKELIWRESVKFNPDPTH
;
A
#
# COMPACT_ATOMS: atom_id res chain seq x y z
N MET A 1 -8.86 1.64 -19.84
CA MET A 1 -9.27 0.78 -18.71
C MET A 1 -8.23 0.78 -17.59
N LEU A 2 -6.99 0.34 -17.81
CA LEU A 2 -5.95 0.31 -16.76
C LEU A 2 -5.67 1.68 -16.12
N GLN A 3 -5.51 2.71 -16.95
CA GLN A 3 -5.28 4.11 -16.52
C GLN A 3 -6.40 4.62 -15.61
N TYR A 4 -7.67 4.37 -15.96
CA TYR A 4 -8.84 4.78 -15.19
C TYR A 4 -8.98 4.00 -13.87
N PHE A 5 -8.71 2.69 -13.87
CA PHE A 5 -8.64 1.90 -12.66
C PHE A 5 -7.58 2.44 -11.69
N LEU A 6 -6.36 2.68 -12.19
CA LEU A 6 -5.26 3.19 -11.37
C LEU A 6 -5.57 4.58 -10.80
N TYR A 7 -6.15 5.46 -11.61
CA TYR A 7 -6.60 6.78 -11.19
C TYR A 7 -7.57 6.69 -10.00
N GLN A 8 -8.61 5.84 -10.10
CA GLN A 8 -9.59 5.70 -9.00
C GLN A 8 -8.96 5.17 -7.71
N VAL A 9 -8.02 4.21 -7.81
CA VAL A 9 -7.29 3.71 -6.63
C VAL A 9 -6.48 4.84 -5.98
N LEU A 10 -5.69 5.57 -6.76
CA LEU A 10 -4.87 6.68 -6.23
C LEU A 10 -5.71 7.82 -5.68
N ARG A 11 -6.83 8.14 -6.33
CA ARG A 11 -7.79 9.14 -5.86
C ARG A 11 -8.37 8.76 -4.50
N GLY A 12 -8.81 7.50 -4.33
CA GLY A 12 -9.28 7.00 -3.04
C GLY A 12 -8.17 7.01 -1.98
N LEU A 13 -6.96 6.64 -2.38
CA LEU A 13 -5.82 6.58 -1.48
C LEU A 13 -5.36 7.97 -1.02
N LYS A 14 -5.43 9.00 -1.87
CA LYS A 14 -5.17 10.40 -1.51
C LYS A 14 -6.07 10.84 -0.36
N TYR A 15 -7.36 10.54 -0.44
CA TYR A 15 -8.29 10.82 0.64
C TYR A 15 -7.90 10.08 1.94
N VAL A 16 -7.63 8.78 1.86
CA VAL A 16 -7.23 7.95 3.02
C VAL A 16 -5.94 8.47 3.67
N HIS A 17 -4.91 8.76 2.87
CA HIS A 17 -3.61 9.24 3.35
C HIS A 17 -3.70 10.65 3.95
N SER A 18 -4.52 11.54 3.39
CA SER A 18 -4.78 12.86 3.98
C SER A 18 -5.52 12.79 5.32
N ALA A 19 -6.23 11.69 5.60
CA ALA A 19 -6.80 11.40 6.91
C ALA A 19 -5.77 10.83 7.91
N ASN A 20 -4.49 10.75 7.55
CA ASN A 20 -3.43 10.11 8.33
C ASN A 20 -3.68 8.59 8.58
N VAL A 21 -4.40 7.95 7.67
CA VAL A 21 -4.70 6.51 7.71
C VAL A 21 -3.84 5.78 6.69
N LEU A 22 -3.31 4.61 7.08
CA LEU A 22 -2.61 3.67 6.21
C LEU A 22 -3.50 2.45 6.00
N HIS A 23 -3.69 1.99 4.76
CA HIS A 23 -4.55 0.83 4.48
C HIS A 23 -3.87 -0.50 4.86
N ARG A 24 -2.56 -0.65 4.58
CA ARG A 24 -1.69 -1.78 4.94
C ARG A 24 -1.99 -3.14 4.30
N ASP A 25 -3.19 -3.34 3.75
CA ASP A 25 -3.58 -4.59 3.06
C ASP A 25 -4.22 -4.36 1.68
N LEU A 26 -3.67 -3.45 0.89
CA LEU A 26 -4.14 -3.25 -0.48
C LEU A 26 -3.77 -4.47 -1.34
N LYS A 27 -4.79 -5.08 -1.93
CA LYS A 27 -4.71 -6.24 -2.83
C LYS A 27 -5.93 -6.25 -3.76
N PRO A 28 -5.90 -6.95 -4.91
CA PRO A 28 -6.99 -6.94 -5.88
C PRO A 28 -8.35 -7.31 -5.29
N SER A 29 -8.42 -8.25 -4.34
CA SER A 29 -9.69 -8.63 -3.70
C SER A 29 -10.32 -7.53 -2.84
N ASN A 30 -9.53 -6.52 -2.44
CA ASN A 30 -9.97 -5.40 -1.61
C ASN A 30 -10.29 -4.16 -2.47
N LEU A 31 -10.21 -4.28 -3.79
CA LEU A 31 -10.61 -3.26 -4.76
C LEU A 31 -11.91 -3.69 -5.44
N LEU A 32 -13.02 -3.20 -4.91
CA LEU A 32 -14.35 -3.57 -5.35
C LEU A 32 -14.70 -2.81 -6.62
N LEU A 33 -15.15 -3.53 -7.65
CA LEU A 33 -15.57 -2.98 -8.94
C LEU A 33 -17.03 -3.31 -9.20
N ASN A 34 -17.81 -2.33 -9.68
CA ASN A 34 -19.16 -2.56 -10.18
C ASN A 34 -19.18 -2.66 -11.71
N ALA A 35 -20.35 -2.98 -12.29
CA ALA A 35 -20.54 -3.11 -13.73
C ALA A 35 -20.33 -1.78 -14.51
N ASN A 36 -20.42 -0.63 -13.83
CA ASN A 36 -20.18 0.68 -14.42
C ASN A 36 -18.68 1.03 -14.46
N GLY A 37 -17.82 0.22 -13.83
CA GLY A 37 -16.39 0.48 -13.72
C GLY A 37 -16.01 1.41 -12.57
N ASP A 38 -16.92 1.65 -11.62
CA ASP A 38 -16.62 2.40 -10.39
C ASP A 38 -15.85 1.51 -9.43
N LEU A 39 -14.74 2.05 -8.90
CA LEU A 39 -13.87 1.38 -7.95
C LEU A 39 -14.05 1.94 -6.53
N LYS A 40 -14.09 1.05 -5.54
CA LYS A 40 -14.04 1.41 -4.12
C LYS A 40 -13.00 0.56 -3.40
N ILE A 41 -12.18 1.21 -2.59
CA ILE A 41 -11.25 0.56 -1.66
C ILE A 41 -12.08 0.04 -0.47
N GLY A 42 -11.93 -1.23 -0.12
CA GLY A 42 -12.60 -1.85 1.01
C GLY A 42 -11.61 -2.58 1.92
N ASP A 43 -12.14 -3.15 3.02
CA ASP A 43 -11.39 -3.93 4.00
C ASP A 43 -10.27 -3.15 4.73
N PHE A 44 -10.71 -2.23 5.59
CA PHE A 44 -9.86 -1.41 6.47
C PHE A 44 -9.53 -2.13 7.80
N GLY A 45 -9.72 -3.45 7.89
CA GLY A 45 -9.53 -4.19 9.14
C GLY A 45 -8.10 -4.16 9.70
N LEU A 46 -7.12 -3.86 8.84
CA LEU A 46 -5.71 -3.69 9.20
C LEU A 46 -5.24 -2.23 9.14
N ALA A 47 -6.15 -1.28 8.93
CA ALA A 47 -5.79 0.12 8.76
C ALA A 47 -5.36 0.76 10.10
N ARG A 48 -4.38 1.66 10.07
CA ARG A 48 -3.81 2.32 11.26
C ARG A 48 -3.34 3.75 11.02
N THR A 49 -3.02 4.48 12.07
CA THR A 49 -2.31 5.76 11.97
C THR A 49 -0.85 5.59 11.58
N THR A 50 -0.25 6.65 11.04
CA THR A 50 1.18 6.72 10.69
C THR A 50 2.14 6.68 11.89
N SER A 51 1.65 6.97 13.10
CA SER A 51 2.48 7.15 14.30
C SER A 51 2.59 5.93 15.21
N GLU A 52 1.82 4.87 14.96
CA GLU A 52 1.79 3.69 15.81
C GLU A 52 2.92 2.72 15.48
N THR A 53 3.90 2.66 16.37
CA THR A 53 4.96 1.65 16.42
C THR A 53 4.42 0.36 17.02
N ASP A 54 3.43 -0.28 16.38
CA ASP A 54 2.87 -1.51 16.91
C ASP A 54 3.37 -2.73 16.13
N PHE A 55 4.12 -3.59 16.83
CA PHE A 55 4.60 -4.87 16.35
C PHE A 55 3.38 -5.78 16.14
N MET A 56 2.85 -5.85 14.93
CA MET A 56 1.59 -6.58 14.68
C MET A 56 1.77 -7.84 13.82
N MET A 57 1.38 -8.94 14.47
CA MET A 57 1.06 -10.31 14.03
C MET A 57 1.44 -10.72 12.60
N GLU A 58 2.54 -11.45 12.54
CA GLU A 58 3.34 -11.80 11.37
C GLU A 58 2.75 -12.94 10.48
N TYR A 59 1.60 -13.55 10.80
CA TYR A 59 1.37 -14.95 10.35
C TYR A 59 0.18 -15.32 9.46
N VAL A 60 -0.82 -14.47 9.12
CA VAL A 60 -2.03 -15.00 8.43
C VAL A 60 -2.58 -14.12 7.29
N VAL A 61 -1.74 -13.49 6.46
CA VAL A 61 -2.24 -12.78 5.25
C VAL A 61 -1.31 -12.96 4.06
N THR A 62 -1.86 -12.88 2.84
CA THR A 62 -1.16 -12.86 1.56
C THR A 62 -0.09 -11.77 1.53
N ARG A 63 1.18 -12.19 1.50
CA ARG A 63 2.36 -11.29 1.56
C ARG A 63 2.77 -10.65 0.23
N TRP A 64 2.11 -11.01 -0.87
CA TRP A 64 2.53 -10.66 -2.23
C TRP A 64 2.54 -9.15 -2.52
N TYR A 65 1.72 -8.39 -1.80
CA TYR A 65 1.57 -6.93 -1.95
C TYR A 65 2.25 -6.14 -0.83
N ARG A 66 2.93 -6.80 0.12
CA ARG A 66 3.59 -6.13 1.24
C ARG A 66 4.88 -5.45 0.79
N ALA A 67 5.07 -4.22 1.25
CA ALA A 67 6.27 -3.43 0.99
C ALA A 67 7.53 -4.01 1.68
N PRO A 68 8.75 -3.79 1.14
CA PRO A 68 9.99 -4.30 1.72
C PRO A 68 10.17 -3.90 3.19
N GLU A 69 9.81 -2.67 3.56
CA GLU A 69 9.91 -2.16 4.93
C GLU A 69 8.97 -2.88 5.91
N LEU A 70 7.80 -3.36 5.45
CA LEU A 70 6.89 -4.20 6.24
C LEU A 70 7.46 -5.61 6.40
N LEU A 71 8.08 -6.17 5.35
CA LEU A 71 8.72 -7.49 5.39
C LEU A 71 9.96 -7.52 6.28
N LEU A 72 10.65 -6.38 6.42
CA LEU A 72 11.84 -6.20 7.24
C LEU A 72 11.52 -5.70 8.66
N ASN A 73 10.24 -5.55 8.99
CA ASN A 73 9.73 -5.17 10.29
C ASN A 73 10.36 -3.85 10.81
N CYS A 74 10.33 -2.82 9.98
CA CYS A 74 10.83 -1.49 10.34
C CYS A 74 9.96 -0.85 11.42
N SER A 75 10.56 0.00 12.26
CA SER A 75 9.80 0.65 13.35
C SER A 75 8.84 1.74 12.86
N GLU A 76 9.08 2.31 11.68
CA GLU A 76 8.33 3.45 11.16
C GLU A 76 7.77 3.09 9.78
N TYR A 77 6.44 3.19 9.65
CA TYR A 77 5.71 2.94 8.42
C TYR A 77 5.05 4.23 7.94
N THR A 78 5.04 4.46 6.64
CA THR A 78 4.46 5.66 6.03
C THR A 78 3.45 5.26 4.96
N ALA A 79 2.75 6.26 4.41
CA ALA A 79 1.88 6.14 3.24
C ALA A 79 2.53 5.40 2.05
N ALA A 80 3.87 5.37 1.98
CA ALA A 80 4.60 4.68 0.95
C ALA A 80 4.27 3.18 0.86
N ILE A 81 3.93 2.51 1.98
CA ILE A 81 3.62 1.07 1.97
C ILE A 81 2.43 0.74 1.06
N ASP A 82 1.42 1.61 1.03
CA ASP A 82 0.24 1.43 0.20
C ASP A 82 0.58 1.69 -1.27
N ILE A 83 1.46 2.65 -1.56
CA ILE A 83 1.95 2.91 -2.93
C ILE A 83 2.69 1.69 -3.50
N TRP A 84 3.47 0.99 -2.67
CA TRP A 84 4.10 -0.26 -3.08
C TRP A 84 3.05 -1.30 -3.47
N SER A 85 2.02 -1.48 -2.65
CA SER A 85 0.93 -2.41 -2.94
C SER A 85 0.19 -2.05 -4.23
N VAL A 86 -0.05 -0.76 -4.49
CA VAL A 86 -0.61 -0.27 -5.77
C VAL A 86 0.32 -0.61 -6.95
N GLY A 87 1.63 -0.46 -6.79
CA GLY A 87 2.61 -0.90 -7.79
C GLY A 87 2.53 -2.40 -8.08
N CYS A 88 2.42 -3.24 -7.06
CA CYS A 88 2.23 -4.69 -7.22
C CYS A 88 0.94 -5.01 -7.99
N ILE A 89 -0.18 -4.36 -7.63
CA ILE A 89 -1.48 -4.53 -8.31
C ILE A 89 -1.39 -4.09 -9.77
N LEU A 90 -0.75 -2.95 -10.04
CA LEU A 90 -0.55 -2.43 -11.39
C LEU A 90 0.25 -3.41 -12.26
N GLY A 91 1.37 -3.92 -11.73
CA GLY A 91 2.18 -4.94 -12.40
C GLY A 91 1.43 -6.25 -12.63
N GLU A 92 0.58 -6.66 -11.68
CA GLU A 92 -0.26 -7.85 -11.80
C GLU A 92 -1.32 -7.71 -12.89
N ILE A 93 -1.96 -6.55 -13.02
CA ILE A 93 -2.92 -6.33 -14.11
C ILE A 93 -2.22 -6.34 -15.48
N MET A 94 -1.00 -5.80 -15.55
CA MET A 94 -0.19 -5.79 -16.79
C MET A 94 0.20 -7.20 -17.27
N THR A 95 0.51 -8.11 -16.34
CA THR A 95 0.96 -9.49 -16.66
C THR A 95 -0.14 -10.54 -16.52
N ARG A 96 -1.27 -10.18 -15.90
CA ARG A 96 -2.34 -11.09 -15.44
C ARG A 96 -1.88 -12.16 -14.48
N GLN A 97 -0.76 -11.94 -13.78
CA GLN A 97 -0.17 -12.86 -12.83
C GLN A 97 0.41 -12.07 -11.65
N PRO A 98 0.33 -12.59 -10.40
CA PRO A 98 0.91 -11.92 -9.26
C PRO A 98 2.38 -11.57 -9.49
N LEU A 99 2.75 -10.33 -9.15
CA LEU A 99 4.10 -9.83 -9.45
C LEU A 99 5.16 -10.51 -8.57
N PHE A 100 4.85 -10.71 -7.29
CA PHE A 100 5.75 -11.31 -6.31
C PHE A 100 5.05 -12.41 -5.50
N PRO A 101 4.83 -13.61 -6.08
CA PRO A 101 4.17 -14.73 -5.41
C PRO A 101 5.13 -15.48 -4.46
N GLY A 102 5.66 -14.79 -3.45
CA GLY A 102 6.58 -15.38 -2.48
C GLY A 102 5.90 -16.43 -1.60
N LYS A 103 6.64 -17.51 -1.33
CA LYS A 103 6.19 -18.64 -0.50
C LYS A 103 6.39 -18.37 0.99
N ASP A 104 7.43 -17.61 1.30
CA ASP A 104 7.85 -17.19 2.63
C ASP A 104 8.52 -15.81 2.53
N TYR A 105 8.98 -15.25 3.67
CA TYR A 105 9.61 -13.93 3.72
C TYR A 105 10.88 -13.83 2.89
N VAL A 106 11.71 -14.87 2.90
CA VAL A 106 12.98 -14.90 2.18
C VAL A 106 12.74 -14.91 0.67
N HIS A 107 11.83 -15.79 0.23
CA HIS A 107 11.45 -15.89 -1.17
C HIS A 107 10.77 -14.60 -1.65
N GLN A 108 9.91 -13.99 -0.84
CA GLN A 108 9.28 -12.71 -1.17
C GLN A 108 10.32 -11.62 -1.41
N LEU A 109 11.27 -11.42 -0.49
CA LEU A 109 12.34 -10.43 -0.63
C LEU A 109 13.25 -10.71 -1.82
N ARG A 110 13.52 -11.99 -2.11
CA ARG A 110 14.28 -12.39 -3.28
C ARG A 110 13.57 -12.03 -4.59
N LEU A 111 12.27 -12.33 -4.72
CA LEU A 111 11.50 -11.96 -5.92
C LEU A 111 11.49 -10.45 -6.14
N ILE A 112 11.41 -9.69 -5.04
CA ILE A 112 11.48 -8.23 -5.09
C ILE A 112 12.84 -7.79 -5.63
N THR A 113 13.95 -8.22 -5.02
CA THR A 113 15.29 -7.80 -5.43
C THR A 113 15.68 -8.30 -6.82
N GLU A 114 15.16 -9.44 -7.26
CA GLU A 114 15.33 -9.93 -8.64
C GLU A 114 14.75 -8.96 -9.66
N LEU A 115 13.62 -8.29 -9.37
CA LEU A 115 12.99 -7.33 -10.29
C LEU A 115 13.54 -5.91 -10.12
N VAL A 116 13.46 -5.36 -8.90
CA VAL A 116 13.79 -3.95 -8.64
C VAL A 116 15.30 -3.71 -8.47
N GLY A 117 16.08 -4.79 -8.39
CA GLY A 117 17.50 -4.77 -8.09
C GLY A 117 17.78 -4.88 -6.59
N SER A 118 18.98 -5.35 -6.24
CA SER A 118 19.43 -5.36 -4.85
C SER A 118 19.69 -3.93 -4.37
N PRO A 119 19.21 -3.54 -3.17
CA PRO A 119 19.43 -2.21 -2.63
C PRO A 119 20.92 -1.96 -2.34
N ASP A 120 21.37 -0.74 -2.63
CA ASP A 120 22.68 -0.25 -2.25
C ASP A 120 22.70 0.24 -0.79
N ASP A 121 23.89 0.57 -0.28
CA ASP A 121 24.03 1.04 1.11
C ASP A 121 23.23 2.32 1.39
N ALA A 122 23.02 3.17 0.38
CA ALA A 122 22.20 4.37 0.51
C ALA A 122 20.71 4.01 0.70
N SER A 123 20.19 3.07 -0.08
CA SER A 123 18.80 2.61 -0.03
C SER A 123 18.51 1.76 1.21
N LEU A 124 19.51 1.39 2.02
CA LEU A 124 19.36 0.67 3.29
C LEU A 124 19.46 1.60 4.51
N ARG A 125 19.65 2.92 4.31
CA ARG A 125 19.80 3.88 5.43
C ARG A 125 18.55 3.95 6.30
N PHE A 126 17.36 3.80 5.70
CA PHE A 126 16.09 3.84 6.42
C PHE A 126 15.93 2.66 7.41
N LEU A 127 16.61 1.53 7.17
CA LEU A 127 16.57 0.39 8.08
C LEU A 127 17.31 0.74 9.37
N ARG A 128 16.63 0.89 10.49
CA ARG A 128 17.29 1.11 11.80
C ARG A 128 17.91 -0.17 12.39
N SER A 129 17.41 -1.34 11.98
CA SER A 129 17.88 -2.64 12.46
C SER A 129 19.13 -3.12 11.72
N ASP A 130 20.24 -3.27 12.43
CA ASP A 130 21.48 -3.83 11.87
C ASP A 130 21.32 -5.29 11.43
N ASN A 131 20.43 -6.05 12.08
CA ASN A 131 20.12 -7.43 11.69
C ASN A 131 19.43 -7.46 10.32
N ALA A 132 18.45 -6.59 10.08
CA ALA A 132 17.77 -6.49 8.79
C ALA A 132 18.74 -6.06 7.68
N ARG A 133 19.63 -5.10 7.96
CA ARG A 133 20.69 -4.68 7.01
C ARG A 133 21.63 -5.82 6.66
N ARG A 134 22.13 -6.56 7.66
CA ARG A 134 23.02 -7.72 7.44
C ARG A 134 22.33 -8.82 6.63
N TYR A 135 21.06 -9.09 6.94
CA TYR A 135 20.26 -10.07 6.23
C TYR A 135 20.13 -9.74 4.73
N ILE A 136 19.74 -8.50 4.38
CA ILE A 136 19.65 -8.08 2.98
C ILE A 136 21.01 -8.15 2.28
N LYS A 137 22.11 -7.82 2.96
CA LYS A 137 23.47 -7.92 2.41
C LYS A 137 23.94 -9.35 2.15
N GLN A 138 23.34 -10.34 2.82
CA GLN A 138 23.65 -11.77 2.60
C GLN A 138 22.85 -12.38 1.44
N LEU A 139 21.77 -11.73 0.98
CA LEU A 139 21.02 -12.20 -0.17
C LEU A 139 21.86 -12.10 -1.46
N PRO A 140 21.61 -12.97 -2.45
CA PRO A 140 22.23 -12.85 -3.76
C PRO A 140 21.98 -11.46 -4.36
N ARG A 141 23.00 -10.91 -5.01
CA ARG A 141 22.90 -9.61 -5.67
C ARG A 141 22.33 -9.76 -7.08
N TYR A 142 21.32 -8.97 -7.38
CA TYR A 142 20.67 -8.91 -8.69
C TYR A 142 20.73 -7.48 -9.24
N PRO A 143 21.10 -7.31 -10.52
CA PRO A 143 20.91 -6.03 -11.20
C PRO A 143 19.41 -5.76 -11.39
N LYS A 144 19.00 -4.49 -11.38
CA LYS A 144 17.64 -4.10 -11.71
C LYS A 144 17.29 -4.59 -13.13
N GLN A 145 16.15 -5.26 -13.28
CA GLN A 145 15.66 -5.68 -14.59
C GLN A 145 15.12 -4.48 -15.38
N GLN A 146 15.21 -4.55 -16.70
CA GLN A 146 14.55 -3.57 -17.56
C GLN A 146 13.05 -3.83 -17.58
N PHE A 147 12.26 -2.88 -17.06
CA PHE A 147 10.80 -3.03 -16.98
C PHE A 147 10.15 -3.14 -18.36
N SER A 148 10.69 -2.45 -19.36
CA SER A 148 10.26 -2.58 -20.76
C SER A 148 10.36 -4.03 -21.27
N ALA A 149 11.38 -4.78 -20.88
CA ALA A 149 11.52 -6.19 -21.25
C ALA A 149 10.60 -7.11 -20.43
N ARG A 150 10.37 -6.78 -19.15
CA ARG A 150 9.48 -7.55 -18.26
C ARG A 150 7.99 -7.36 -18.61
N PHE A 151 7.63 -6.18 -19.10
CA PHE A 151 6.25 -5.76 -19.38
C PHE A 151 6.11 -5.24 -20.83
N PRO A 152 6.37 -6.09 -21.85
CA PRO A 152 6.56 -5.65 -23.24
C PRO A 152 5.32 -5.01 -23.89
N ASN A 153 4.12 -5.33 -23.41
CA ASN A 153 2.85 -4.87 -23.99
C ASN A 153 2.27 -3.64 -23.27
N THR A 154 3.10 -2.87 -22.57
CA THR A 154 2.66 -1.78 -21.71
C THR A 154 3.15 -0.43 -22.23
N SER A 155 2.32 0.61 -22.13
CA SER A 155 2.70 1.96 -22.53
C SER A 155 3.88 2.49 -21.69
N PRO A 156 4.83 3.26 -22.28
CA PRO A 156 5.98 3.80 -21.56
C PRO A 156 5.61 4.62 -20.31
N GLY A 157 4.54 5.43 -20.37
CA GLY A 157 4.10 6.22 -19.23
C GLY A 157 3.63 5.38 -18.04
N ALA A 158 2.98 4.25 -18.29
CA ALA A 158 2.55 3.33 -17.23
C ALA A 158 3.75 2.60 -16.60
N LEU A 159 4.75 2.22 -17.40
CA LEU A 159 5.99 1.62 -16.91
C LEU A 159 6.78 2.60 -16.06
N ASP A 160 6.90 3.84 -16.52
CA ASP A 160 7.58 4.90 -15.78
C ASP A 160 6.91 5.17 -14.42
N LEU A 161 5.58 5.19 -14.37
CA LEU A 161 4.85 5.30 -13.10
C LEU A 161 5.06 4.06 -12.21
N LEU A 162 4.99 2.86 -12.78
CA LEU A 162 5.22 1.60 -12.06
C LEU A 162 6.63 1.54 -11.45
N GLU A 163 7.66 1.97 -12.18
CA GLU A 163 9.03 2.04 -11.67
C GLU A 163 9.19 3.01 -10.50
N LYS A 164 8.43 4.11 -10.49
CA LYS A 164 8.41 5.08 -9.38
C LYS A 164 7.63 4.57 -8.15
N MET A 165 6.70 3.64 -8.33
CA MET A 165 5.99 2.95 -7.24
C MET A 165 6.80 1.82 -6.63
N LEU A 166 7.50 1.03 -7.47
CA LEU A 166 8.29 -0.14 -7.06
C LEU A 166 9.73 0.24 -6.70
N VAL A 167 9.87 1.13 -5.72
CA VAL A 167 11.15 1.57 -5.16
C VAL A 167 11.37 0.95 -3.79
N PHE A 168 12.54 0.33 -3.58
CA PHE A 168 12.87 -0.38 -2.33
C PHE A 168 12.91 0.57 -1.12
N ASP A 169 13.57 1.72 -1.27
CA ASP A 169 13.61 2.76 -0.25
C ASP A 169 12.27 3.53 -0.22
N PRO A 170 11.49 3.46 0.87
CA PRO A 170 10.18 4.12 0.93
C PRO A 170 10.26 5.64 0.83
N SER A 171 11.39 6.26 1.21
CA SER A 171 11.57 7.72 1.13
C SER A 171 11.75 8.24 -0.30
N ARG A 172 12.11 7.34 -1.23
CA ARG A 172 12.31 7.63 -2.65
C ARG A 172 11.14 7.16 -3.51
N ARG A 173 10.13 6.54 -2.90
CA ARG A 173 8.93 6.07 -3.56
C ARG A 173 8.01 7.26 -3.83
N ILE A 174 7.41 7.29 -5.00
CA ILE A 174 6.45 8.35 -5.36
C ILE A 174 5.31 8.42 -4.35
N THR A 175 4.90 9.63 -4.00
CA THR A 175 3.72 9.85 -3.17
C THR A 175 2.44 9.74 -3.99
N VAL A 176 1.29 9.65 -3.31
CA VAL A 176 -0.01 9.60 -4.00
C VAL A 176 -0.29 10.88 -4.79
N ASP A 177 0.08 12.04 -4.27
CA ASP A 177 -0.08 13.33 -4.94
C ASP A 177 0.81 13.43 -6.18
N GLU A 178 2.08 13.04 -6.08
CA GLU A 178 2.98 12.99 -7.22
C GLU A 178 2.52 11.98 -8.28
N ALA A 179 1.94 10.84 -7.86
CA ALA A 179 1.42 9.83 -8.77
C ALA A 179 0.19 10.33 -9.55
N LEU A 180 -0.72 11.07 -8.91
CA LEU A 180 -1.87 11.70 -9.57
C LEU A 180 -1.44 12.77 -10.58
N CYS A 181 -0.39 13.54 -10.25
CA CYS A 181 0.22 14.52 -11.15
C CYS A 181 1.07 13.89 -12.28
N HIS A 182 1.24 12.56 -12.32
CA HIS A 182 2.12 11.91 -13.29
C HIS A 182 1.59 12.08 -14.73
N PRO A 183 2.45 12.25 -15.75
CA PRO A 183 2.01 12.39 -17.15
C PRO A 183 1.11 11.25 -17.66
N TYR A 184 1.28 10.05 -17.10
CA TYR A 184 0.42 8.91 -17.41
C TYR A 184 -1.03 9.10 -16.96
N LEU A 185 -1.33 9.91 -15.94
CA LEU A 185 -2.69 10.17 -15.45
C LEU A 185 -3.22 11.54 -15.84
N ALA A 186 -2.43 12.37 -16.52
CA ALA A 186 -2.81 13.73 -16.93
C ALA A 186 -4.19 13.87 -17.60
N PRO A 187 -4.67 12.93 -18.46
CA PRO A 187 -6.02 13.04 -19.05
C PRO A 187 -7.18 12.87 -18.06
N LEU A 188 -6.93 12.35 -16.86
CA LEU A 188 -7.93 12.06 -15.82
C LEU A 188 -7.75 12.93 -14.58
N HIS A 189 -6.57 13.54 -14.42
CA HIS A 189 -6.23 14.33 -13.25
C HIS A 189 -7.07 15.62 -13.20
N ASP A 190 -7.84 15.79 -12.13
CA ASP A 190 -8.59 17.00 -11.83
C ASP A 190 -8.59 17.23 -10.32
N ILE A 191 -7.94 18.30 -9.89
CA ILE A 191 -7.75 18.63 -8.47
C ILE A 191 -9.08 18.88 -7.75
N ASN A 192 -10.10 19.40 -8.43
CA ASN A 192 -11.40 19.69 -7.82
C ASN A 192 -12.18 18.39 -7.57
N GLU A 193 -11.94 17.38 -8.39
CA GLU A 193 -12.51 16.06 -8.26
C GLU A 193 -11.67 15.15 -7.37
N GLU A 194 -10.59 15.63 -6.75
CA GLU A 194 -9.69 14.83 -5.89
C GLU A 194 -9.68 15.33 -4.44
N PRO A 195 -10.77 15.12 -3.68
CA PRO A 195 -10.90 15.65 -2.35
C PRO A 195 -9.90 15.00 -1.38
N VAL A 196 -9.51 15.79 -0.38
CA VAL A 196 -8.79 15.33 0.82
C VAL A 196 -9.75 15.25 2.00
N CYS A 197 -9.41 14.43 2.99
CA CYS A 197 -10.15 14.38 4.24
C CYS A 197 -9.92 15.70 5.01
N PRO A 198 -10.99 16.38 5.48
CA PRO A 198 -10.86 17.69 6.13
C PRO A 198 -10.18 17.64 7.50
N ARG A 199 -10.08 16.45 8.10
CA ARG A 199 -9.42 16.23 9.39
C ARG A 199 -8.76 14.86 9.43
N PRO A 200 -7.64 14.71 10.16
CA PRO A 200 -7.08 13.40 10.45
C PRO A 200 -8.11 12.52 11.17
N PHE A 201 -8.10 11.23 10.87
CA PHE A 201 -8.85 10.23 11.62
C PHE A 201 -8.10 9.92 12.92
N VAL A 202 -8.85 9.84 14.02
CA VAL A 202 -8.29 9.61 15.36
C VAL A 202 -8.68 8.21 15.80
N PHE A 203 -7.68 7.39 16.17
CA PHE A 203 -7.86 6.02 16.65
C PHE A 203 -7.86 5.97 18.19
N ASP A 204 -8.53 6.92 18.85
CA ASP A 204 -8.62 7.01 20.31
C ASP A 204 -9.29 5.78 20.97
N PHE A 205 -9.98 4.98 20.17
CA PHE A 205 -10.60 3.71 20.53
C PHE A 205 -9.66 2.49 20.47
N GLU A 206 -8.45 2.59 19.92
CA GLU A 206 -7.48 1.47 19.89
C GLU A 206 -6.51 1.52 21.09
N GLN A 207 -7.06 1.59 22.31
CA GLN A 207 -6.25 1.61 23.53
C GLN A 207 -5.83 0.19 23.97
N PRO A 208 -4.56 -0.03 24.38
CA PRO A 208 -4.08 -1.36 24.80
C PRO A 208 -4.85 -1.99 25.98
N SER A 209 -5.55 -1.18 26.78
CA SER A 209 -6.28 -1.60 27.98
C SER A 209 -7.75 -1.95 27.74
N ILE A 210 -8.21 -1.98 26.49
CA ILE A 210 -9.61 -2.28 26.14
C ILE A 210 -9.88 -3.79 26.25
N THR A 211 -10.96 -4.16 26.94
CA THR A 211 -11.43 -5.55 27.05
C THR A 211 -12.39 -5.89 25.91
N GLU A 212 -12.64 -7.19 25.69
CA GLU A 212 -13.64 -7.64 24.72
C GLU A 212 -15.03 -7.02 24.95
N ASP A 213 -15.46 -6.90 26.20
CA ASP A 213 -16.75 -6.28 26.54
C ASP A 213 -16.77 -4.78 26.23
N ASN A 214 -15.64 -4.08 26.40
CA ASN A 214 -15.52 -2.69 25.95
C ASN A 214 -15.61 -2.58 24.43
N ILE A 215 -14.99 -3.51 23.67
CA ILE A 215 -15.10 -3.53 22.20
C ILE A 215 -16.56 -3.74 21.78
N LYS A 216 -17.28 -4.69 22.39
CA LYS A 216 -18.70 -4.95 22.10
C LYS A 216 -19.54 -3.70 22.33
N GLU A 217 -19.32 -3.00 23.43
CA GLU A 217 -20.01 -1.75 23.75
C GLU A 217 -19.70 -0.64 22.75
N LEU A 218 -18.44 -0.48 22.33
CA LEU A 218 -18.05 0.50 21.31
C LEU A 218 -18.72 0.22 19.96
N ILE A 219 -18.73 -1.05 19.53
CA ILE A 219 -19.42 -1.49 18.29
C ILE A 219 -20.92 -1.20 18.38
N TRP A 220 -21.55 -1.54 19.51
CA TRP A 220 -22.97 -1.28 19.75
C TRP A 220 -23.29 0.22 19.67
N ARG A 221 -22.53 1.07 20.38
CA ARG A 221 -22.70 2.52 20.36
C ARG A 221 -22.59 3.10 18.95
N GLU A 222 -21.61 2.64 18.18
CA GLU A 222 -21.45 3.13 16.82
C GLU A 222 -22.62 2.69 15.93
N SER A 223 -23.09 1.45 16.07
CA SER A 223 -24.26 0.94 15.34
C SER A 223 -25.53 1.75 15.62
N VAL A 224 -25.76 2.16 16.88
CA VAL A 224 -26.90 2.99 17.29
C VAL A 224 -26.82 4.41 16.73
N LYS A 225 -25.62 5.00 16.61
CA LYS A 225 -25.47 6.34 15.98
C LYS A 225 -25.89 6.35 14.52
N PHE A 226 -25.62 5.27 13.79
CA PHE A 226 -25.98 5.13 12.37
C PHE A 226 -27.44 4.74 12.17
N ASN A 227 -28.03 4.00 13.12
CA ASN A 227 -29.44 3.64 13.14
C ASN A 227 -30.07 4.10 14.45
N PRO A 228 -30.33 5.42 14.63
CA PRO A 228 -31.06 5.88 15.79
C PRO A 228 -32.46 5.26 15.71
N ASP A 229 -32.86 4.50 16.74
CA ASP A 229 -34.24 3.99 16.82
C ASP A 229 -35.22 5.15 16.58
N PRO A 230 -36.27 4.97 15.76
CA PRO A 230 -37.33 5.96 15.68
C PRO A 230 -37.85 6.14 17.11
N THR A 231 -37.71 7.36 17.63
CA THR A 231 -38.22 7.73 18.94
C THR A 231 -39.70 7.36 18.98
N HIS A 232 -40.04 6.39 19.85
CA HIS A 232 -41.43 6.00 20.14
C HIS A 232 -42.21 7.14 20.77
#